data_AF-A0A7K4I8U8-F1
#
_entry.id   AF-A0A7K4I8U8-F1
#
_cell.length_a   1.000
_cell.length_b   1.000
_cell.length_c   1.000
_cell.angle_alpha   90.00
_cell.angle_beta   90.00
_cell.angle_gamma   90.00
#
_symmetry.space_group_name_H-M   'P 1'
#
loop_
_entity.id
_entity.type
_entity.pdbx_description
1 polymer ?
#
loop_
_entity_poly.entity_id
_entity_poly.type
_entity_poly.pdbx_seq_one_letter_code
_entity_poly.pdbx_strand_id
1 'polypeptide(L)'
;MSETLKLSSKEVKSRLEKETSTIFIPVHSRAQKLVDEMRRALENLIDASKMLLENSQKEIEKRNMKTYGRARALNKLARMFLDRMRQIKVPDNVTYDSFNSFVQETQRALMVTEVDVRNWFSRISPFFIIDRRRFLTVFEKSKELLKDMTSFLTKEYVKTKTLEETFQLIDRLRSLKEQQTTLKEQKLKAENEKARVEKEIAETQQKMAELKNKGAVSQLNQTNMEIDALSKEVKHALQHLWKPFIKLQALSLHGGGSGLTQEEVKKLGQYLENPFEALASEEPSYSLLRQILQKASRLMADKKLKLKPDKMRKAEQVINQILNENSLTNLQQKCVEAITRERQLSTSAEVTETKSDLSRLQEFTKKLEIRKTSIESEENTIKQAYDDTSAKIQTHKSQIEKNILSFMNRKVLIE
;
A
#
# COMPACT_ATOMS: atom_id res chain seq x y z
N MET A 1 -1.29 50.09 13.49
CA MET A 1 -2.08 48.84 13.46
C MET A 1 -2.33 48.52 11.99
N SER A 2 -1.45 47.74 11.34
CA SER A 2 -1.60 47.42 9.92
C SER A 2 -2.77 46.44 9.76
N GLU A 3 -3.81 46.84 9.01
CA GLU A 3 -4.96 45.98 8.70
C GLU A 3 -4.49 44.64 8.11
N THR A 4 -4.97 43.54 8.69
CA THR A 4 -4.69 42.20 8.16
C THR A 4 -5.69 41.90 7.06
N LEU A 5 -5.22 41.85 5.82
CA LEU A 5 -6.05 41.58 4.64
C LEU A 5 -6.22 40.07 4.47
N LYS A 6 -7.47 39.60 4.50
CA LYS A 6 -7.83 38.22 4.16
C LYS A 6 -8.00 38.11 2.65
N LEU A 7 -7.32 37.15 2.02
CA LEU A 7 -7.42 36.91 0.59
C LEU A 7 -7.72 35.44 0.30
N SER A 8 -8.68 35.22 -0.60
CA SER A 8 -8.92 33.90 -1.17
C SER A 8 -7.72 33.47 -2.02
N SER A 9 -7.27 32.22 -1.88
CA SER A 9 -6.17 31.68 -2.70
C SER A 9 -6.37 31.84 -4.22
N LYS A 10 -7.62 31.95 -4.69
CA LYS A 10 -7.94 32.16 -6.11
C LYS A 10 -7.65 33.60 -6.57
N GLU A 11 -7.81 34.56 -5.66
CA GLU A 11 -7.72 35.99 -5.95
C GLU A 11 -6.32 36.56 -5.69
N VAL A 12 -5.54 35.92 -4.81
CA VAL A 12 -4.18 36.34 -4.43
C VAL A 12 -3.30 36.61 -5.67
N LYS A 13 -3.34 35.74 -6.68
CA LYS A 13 -2.54 35.92 -7.91
C LYS A 13 -2.94 37.19 -8.65
N SER A 14 -4.23 37.33 -8.99
CA SER A 14 -4.74 38.47 -9.78
C SER A 14 -4.55 39.81 -9.07
N ARG A 15 -4.61 39.81 -7.73
CA ARG A 15 -4.43 41.02 -6.93
C ARG A 15 -2.97 41.41 -6.82
N LEU A 16 -2.07 40.44 -6.57
CA LEU A 16 -0.64 40.69 -6.60
C LEU A 16 -0.18 41.14 -7.98
N GLU A 17 -0.67 40.54 -9.06
CA GLU A 17 -0.37 40.98 -10.43
C GLU A 17 -0.79 42.43 -10.65
N LYS A 18 -2.00 42.83 -10.23
CA LYS A 18 -2.45 44.22 -10.34
C LYS A 18 -1.57 45.18 -9.55
N GLU A 19 -1.30 44.87 -8.28
CA GLU A 19 -0.54 45.74 -7.37
C GLU A 19 0.96 45.84 -7.75
N THR A 20 1.52 44.80 -8.38
CA THR A 20 2.95 44.73 -8.71
C THR A 20 3.25 44.90 -10.20
N SER A 21 2.23 44.96 -11.07
CA SER A 21 2.36 45.09 -12.53
C SER A 21 3.28 46.25 -12.96
N THR A 22 3.20 47.39 -12.27
CA THR A 22 3.98 48.60 -12.54
C THR A 22 5.48 48.42 -12.30
N ILE A 23 5.88 47.45 -11.49
CA ILE A 23 7.28 47.13 -11.18
C ILE A 23 7.71 45.87 -11.94
N PHE A 24 6.85 44.86 -11.99
CA PHE A 24 7.17 43.54 -12.50
C PHE A 24 7.25 43.50 -14.04
N ILE A 25 6.27 44.06 -14.74
CA ILE A 25 6.20 44.02 -16.21
C ILE A 25 7.39 44.75 -16.86
N PRO A 26 7.79 45.96 -16.42
CA PRO A 26 8.94 46.64 -17.00
C PRO A 26 10.27 45.90 -16.81
N VAL A 27 10.47 45.29 -15.63
CA VAL A 27 11.68 44.49 -15.34
C VAL A 27 11.74 43.27 -16.26
N HIS A 28 10.65 42.53 -16.40
CA HIS A 28 10.57 41.37 -17.30
C HIS A 28 10.77 41.77 -18.78
N SER A 29 10.14 42.86 -19.23
CA SER A 29 10.32 43.39 -20.58
C SER A 29 11.77 43.79 -20.86
N ARG A 30 12.42 44.44 -19.89
CA ARG A 30 13.84 44.82 -19.99
C ARG A 30 14.75 43.58 -20.01
N ALA A 31 14.44 42.58 -19.20
CA ALA A 31 15.17 41.31 -19.20
C ALA A 31 15.09 40.62 -20.56
N GLN A 32 13.89 40.55 -21.15
CA GLN A 32 13.69 39.98 -22.48
C GLN A 32 14.51 40.73 -23.53
N LYS A 33 14.47 42.07 -23.52
CA LYS A 33 15.27 42.90 -24.44
C LYS A 33 16.77 42.60 -24.32
N LEU A 34 17.30 42.49 -23.10
CA LEU A 34 18.70 42.16 -22.86
C LEU A 34 19.06 40.75 -23.37
N VAL A 35 18.17 39.77 -23.21
CA VAL A 35 18.36 38.43 -23.77
C VAL A 35 18.39 38.48 -25.30
N ASP A 36 17.48 39.22 -25.92
CA ASP A 36 17.41 39.35 -27.39
C ASP A 36 18.60 40.13 -27.96
N GLU A 37 19.10 41.12 -27.25
CA GLU A 37 20.33 41.85 -27.59
C GLU A 37 21.55 40.92 -27.47
N MET A 38 21.63 40.11 -26.41
CA MET A 38 22.74 39.18 -26.22
C MET A 38 22.70 38.04 -27.23
N ARG A 39 21.51 37.53 -27.57
CA ARG A 39 21.31 36.58 -28.68
C ARG A 39 21.91 37.11 -29.97
N ARG A 40 21.57 38.36 -30.35
CA ARG A 40 22.14 39.03 -31.52
C ARG A 40 23.66 39.24 -31.40
N ALA A 41 24.16 39.56 -30.21
CA ALA A 41 25.60 39.71 -29.98
C ALA A 41 26.37 38.38 -30.14
N LEU A 42 25.79 37.26 -29.67
CA LEU A 42 26.32 35.91 -29.86
C LEU A 42 26.28 35.47 -31.33
N GLU A 43 25.20 35.78 -32.05
CA GLU A 43 25.11 35.54 -33.50
C GLU A 43 26.18 36.31 -34.28
N ASN A 44 26.38 37.60 -33.97
CA ASN A 44 27.45 38.39 -34.56
C ASN A 44 28.85 37.81 -34.25
N LEU A 45 29.05 37.26 -33.05
CA LEU A 45 30.30 36.57 -32.68
C LEU A 45 30.50 35.28 -33.46
N ILE A 46 29.44 34.52 -33.67
CA ILE A 46 29.44 33.32 -34.52
C ILE A 46 29.83 33.71 -35.94
N ASP A 47 29.23 34.75 -36.51
CA ASP A 47 29.52 35.17 -37.87
C ASP A 47 30.94 35.75 -38.03
N ALA A 48 31.42 36.52 -37.06
CA ALA A 48 32.82 36.94 -37.01
C ALA A 48 33.78 35.75 -36.92
N SER A 49 33.41 34.69 -36.18
CA SER A 49 34.20 33.46 -36.08
C SER A 49 34.18 32.64 -37.38
N LYS A 50 33.04 32.57 -38.08
CA LYS A 50 32.95 31.96 -39.42
C LYS A 50 33.84 32.69 -40.41
N MET A 51 33.84 34.03 -40.39
CA MET A 51 34.72 34.82 -41.25
C MET A 51 36.20 34.53 -40.98
N LEU A 52 36.62 34.43 -39.71
CA LEU A 52 38.00 34.02 -39.36
C LEU A 52 38.32 32.61 -39.88
N LEU A 53 37.36 31.69 -39.80
CA LEU A 53 37.50 30.32 -40.29
C LEU A 53 37.68 30.29 -41.81
N GLU A 54 36.83 30.98 -42.55
CA GLU A 54 36.86 31.04 -44.02
C GLU A 54 38.14 31.72 -44.53
N ASN A 55 38.51 32.87 -43.96
CA ASN A 55 39.69 33.62 -44.39
C ASN A 55 40.99 32.86 -44.06
N SER A 56 41.04 32.18 -42.92
CA SER A 56 42.18 31.31 -42.60
C SER A 56 42.24 30.08 -43.52
N GLN A 57 41.11 29.50 -43.90
CA GLN A 57 41.06 28.35 -44.80
C GLN A 57 41.51 28.69 -46.22
N LYS A 58 41.04 29.81 -46.77
CA LYS A 58 41.51 30.35 -48.06
C LYS A 58 43.02 30.55 -48.08
N GLU A 59 43.59 31.01 -46.97
CA GLU A 59 45.04 31.24 -46.86
C GLU A 59 45.84 29.93 -46.70
N ILE A 60 45.27 28.90 -46.07
CA ILE A 60 45.83 27.53 -46.03
C ILE A 60 45.86 26.93 -47.43
N GLU A 61 44.79 27.10 -48.21
CA GLU A 61 44.66 26.58 -49.58
C GLU A 61 45.69 27.17 -50.54
N LYS A 62 46.10 28.44 -50.35
CA LYS A 62 47.19 29.08 -51.11
C LYS A 62 48.58 28.49 -50.83
N ARG A 63 48.75 27.64 -49.81
CA ARG A 63 50.01 26.95 -49.41
C ARG A 63 51.23 27.87 -49.26
N ASN A 64 51.03 29.14 -48.91
CA ASN A 64 52.14 30.07 -48.67
C ASN A 64 52.83 29.75 -47.33
N MET A 65 54.06 29.24 -47.37
CA MET A 65 54.80 28.77 -46.19
C MET A 65 55.00 29.85 -45.10
N LYS A 66 54.98 31.14 -45.47
CA LYS A 66 55.12 32.25 -44.50
C LYS A 66 53.84 32.50 -43.67
N THR A 67 52.68 32.16 -44.22
CA THR A 67 51.36 32.40 -43.59
C THR A 67 50.68 31.10 -43.14
N TYR A 68 51.07 29.95 -43.69
CA TYR A 68 50.43 28.65 -43.48
C TYR A 68 50.30 28.25 -41.99
N GLY A 69 51.38 28.32 -41.21
CA GLY A 69 51.34 27.96 -39.78
C GLY A 69 50.42 28.87 -38.96
N ARG A 70 50.41 30.17 -39.27
CA ARG A 70 49.57 31.18 -38.61
C ARG A 70 48.10 31.02 -39.01
N ALA A 71 47.84 30.73 -40.29
CA ALA A 71 46.50 30.44 -40.80
C ALA A 71 45.91 29.17 -40.17
N ARG A 72 46.71 28.10 -40.00
CA ARG A 72 46.28 26.88 -39.29
C ARG A 72 45.93 27.14 -37.82
N ALA A 73 46.74 27.95 -37.13
CA ALA A 73 46.44 28.36 -35.76
C ALA A 73 45.14 29.16 -35.67
N LEU A 74 44.93 30.12 -36.58
CA LEU A 74 43.69 30.91 -36.63
C LEU A 74 42.47 30.03 -36.94
N ASN A 75 42.59 29.08 -37.87
CA ASN A 75 41.52 28.16 -38.22
C ASN A 75 41.09 27.31 -37.01
N LYS A 76 42.05 26.80 -36.24
CA LYS A 76 41.77 26.05 -35.01
C LYS A 76 41.02 26.91 -33.98
N LEU A 77 41.46 28.16 -33.77
CA LEU A 77 40.82 29.08 -32.83
C LEU A 77 39.40 29.44 -33.26
N ALA A 78 39.20 29.72 -34.54
CA ALA A 78 37.89 30.05 -35.08
C ALA A 78 36.87 28.91 -34.85
N ARG A 79 37.29 27.64 -35.01
CA ARG A 79 36.44 26.48 -34.67
C ARG A 79 36.11 26.44 -33.19
N MET A 80 37.11 26.61 -32.32
CA MET A 80 36.90 26.61 -30.87
C MET A 80 35.94 27.73 -30.42
N PHE A 81 36.02 28.92 -31.03
CA PHE A 81 35.10 30.01 -30.76
C PHE A 81 33.67 29.68 -31.21
N LEU A 82 33.51 29.14 -32.42
CA LEU A 82 32.20 28.72 -32.93
C LEU A 82 31.53 27.69 -32.03
N ASP A 83 32.26 26.65 -31.64
CA ASP A 83 31.72 25.56 -30.83
C ASP A 83 31.28 26.08 -29.46
N ARG A 84 32.07 26.99 -28.85
CA ARG A 84 31.72 27.60 -27.56
C ARG A 84 30.48 28.47 -27.63
N MET A 85 30.37 29.34 -28.64
CA MET A 85 29.21 30.23 -28.74
C MET A 85 27.92 29.45 -29.03
N ARG A 86 28.01 28.34 -29.77
CA ARG A 86 26.86 27.45 -30.05
C ARG A 86 26.40 26.64 -28.84
N GLN A 87 27.27 26.40 -27.85
CA GLN A 87 26.92 25.66 -26.64
C GLN A 87 26.09 26.49 -25.65
N ILE A 88 26.07 27.82 -25.80
CA ILE A 88 25.30 28.71 -24.93
C ILE A 88 23.81 28.53 -25.24
N LYS A 89 23.02 28.15 -24.23
CA LYS A 89 21.57 27.97 -24.37
C LYS A 89 20.85 29.28 -24.06
N VAL A 90 20.24 29.87 -25.08
CA VAL A 90 19.39 31.05 -24.88
C VAL A 90 18.02 30.58 -24.35
N PRO A 91 17.52 31.13 -23.24
CA PRO A 91 16.24 30.72 -22.66
C PRO A 91 15.06 31.23 -23.50
N ASP A 92 14.03 30.39 -23.67
CA ASP A 92 12.77 30.77 -24.34
C ASP A 92 11.85 31.58 -23.43
N ASN A 93 11.81 31.24 -22.13
CA ASN A 93 11.08 31.98 -21.11
C ASN A 93 12.06 32.62 -20.13
N VAL A 94 11.91 33.93 -19.91
CA VAL A 94 12.76 34.71 -19.03
C VAL A 94 12.20 34.67 -17.61
N THR A 95 12.90 33.97 -16.73
CA THR A 95 12.70 34.00 -15.27
C THR A 95 14.02 34.39 -14.64
N TYR A 96 14.02 34.78 -13.35
CA TYR A 96 15.26 35.09 -12.65
C TYR A 96 16.30 33.97 -12.79
N ASP A 97 15.87 32.72 -12.61
CA ASP A 97 16.76 31.56 -12.66
C ASP A 97 17.27 31.26 -14.07
N SER A 98 16.41 31.35 -15.08
CA SER A 98 16.81 31.12 -16.47
C SER A 98 17.74 32.22 -16.98
N PHE A 99 17.45 33.48 -16.62
CA PHE A 99 18.29 34.64 -16.95
C PHE A 99 19.64 34.57 -16.25
N ASN A 100 19.68 34.26 -14.94
CA ASN A 100 20.92 34.10 -14.20
C ASN A 100 21.78 32.97 -14.78
N SER A 101 21.18 31.82 -15.09
CA SER A 101 21.90 30.70 -15.70
C SER A 101 22.51 31.07 -17.05
N PHE A 102 21.75 31.79 -17.88
CA PHE A 102 22.21 32.30 -19.18
C PHE A 102 23.37 33.29 -19.04
N VAL A 103 23.32 34.21 -18.08
CA VAL A 103 24.42 35.14 -17.77
C VAL A 103 25.68 34.38 -17.35
N GLN A 104 25.54 33.37 -16.47
CA GLN A 104 26.68 32.57 -15.99
C GLN A 104 27.31 31.70 -17.09
N GLU A 105 26.50 31.09 -17.97
CA GLU A 105 26.99 30.35 -19.14
C GLU A 105 27.72 31.27 -20.11
N THR A 106 27.13 32.42 -20.43
CA THR A 106 27.73 33.42 -21.33
C THR A 106 29.03 33.97 -20.76
N GLN A 107 29.07 34.28 -19.47
CA GLN A 107 30.28 34.74 -18.79
C GLN A 107 31.41 33.72 -18.88
N ARG A 108 31.14 32.44 -18.59
CA ARG A 108 32.14 31.37 -18.71
C ARG A 108 32.67 31.26 -20.14
N ALA A 109 31.80 31.28 -21.13
CA ALA A 109 32.19 31.19 -22.55
C ALA A 109 33.05 32.38 -23.00
N LEU A 110 32.68 33.61 -22.62
CA LEU A 110 33.45 34.81 -22.96
C LEU A 110 34.79 34.87 -22.23
N MET A 111 34.87 34.49 -20.94
CA MET A 111 36.13 34.49 -20.19
C MET A 111 37.18 33.55 -20.81
N VAL A 112 36.79 32.32 -21.16
CA VAL A 112 37.71 31.37 -21.80
C VAL A 112 38.13 31.87 -23.18
N THR A 113 37.20 32.47 -23.93
CA THR A 113 37.49 33.08 -25.23
C THR A 113 38.47 34.25 -25.11
N GLU A 114 38.35 35.08 -24.07
CA GLU A 114 39.28 36.19 -23.81
C GLU A 114 40.72 35.71 -23.56
N VAL A 115 40.88 34.63 -22.78
CA VAL A 115 42.19 34.01 -22.54
C VAL A 115 42.83 33.55 -23.84
N ASP A 116 42.05 32.87 -24.69
CA ASP A 116 42.55 32.39 -25.99
C ASP A 116 42.89 33.53 -26.94
N VAL A 117 42.06 34.58 -26.99
CA VAL A 117 42.34 35.79 -27.77
C VAL A 117 43.66 36.41 -27.34
N ARG A 118 43.87 36.63 -26.03
CA ARG A 118 45.10 37.23 -25.50
C ARG A 118 46.35 36.40 -25.81
N ASN A 119 46.25 35.08 -25.67
CA ASN A 119 47.38 34.16 -25.87
C ASN A 119 47.75 33.97 -27.34
N TRP A 120 46.76 33.95 -28.24
CA TRP A 120 46.98 33.54 -29.62
C TRP A 120 46.97 34.68 -30.64
N PHE A 121 46.22 35.76 -30.41
CA PHE A 121 46.16 36.85 -31.40
C PHE A 121 47.49 37.59 -31.54
N SER A 122 48.32 37.61 -30.48
CA SER A 122 49.70 38.11 -30.53
C SER A 122 50.59 37.24 -31.42
N ARG A 123 50.42 35.92 -31.36
CA ARG A 123 51.21 34.92 -32.13
C ARG A 123 50.89 34.87 -33.63
N ILE A 124 49.68 35.33 -34.00
CA ILE A 124 49.21 35.35 -35.40
C ILE A 124 49.55 36.69 -36.09
N SER A 125 49.91 37.71 -35.31
CA SER A 125 50.38 39.01 -35.82
C SER A 125 51.68 38.85 -36.66
N PRO A 126 51.90 39.67 -37.72
CA PRO A 126 51.08 40.76 -38.23
C PRO A 126 50.01 40.34 -39.25
N PHE A 127 49.72 39.05 -39.41
CA PHE A 127 48.72 38.61 -40.39
C PHE A 127 47.29 38.71 -39.83
N PHE A 128 46.29 38.72 -40.72
CA PHE A 128 44.86 38.78 -40.37
C PHE A 128 44.48 39.96 -39.46
N ILE A 129 45.12 41.14 -39.60
CA ILE A 129 44.86 42.31 -38.73
C ILE A 129 43.40 42.75 -38.81
N ILE A 130 42.87 42.84 -40.03
CA ILE A 130 41.49 43.30 -40.27
C ILE A 130 40.50 42.32 -39.65
N ASP A 131 40.69 41.02 -39.87
CA ASP A 131 39.81 39.98 -39.34
C ASP A 131 39.81 39.94 -37.82
N ARG A 132 41.01 40.01 -37.21
CA ARG A 132 41.16 40.07 -35.75
C ARG A 132 40.51 41.32 -35.17
N ARG A 133 40.68 42.49 -35.78
CA ARG A 133 40.05 43.74 -35.32
C ARG A 133 38.52 43.65 -35.39
N ARG A 134 37.97 43.07 -36.46
CA ARG A 134 36.53 42.88 -36.61
C ARG A 134 35.97 41.93 -35.54
N PHE A 135 36.64 40.82 -35.27
CA PHE A 135 36.27 39.92 -34.18
C PHE A 135 36.32 40.62 -32.82
N LEU A 136 37.43 41.31 -32.51
CA LEU A 136 37.61 42.04 -31.24
C LEU A 136 36.52 43.09 -31.02
N THR A 137 36.09 43.79 -32.08
CA THR A 137 35.04 44.81 -31.99
C THR A 137 33.72 44.21 -31.53
N VAL A 138 33.31 43.08 -32.15
CA VAL A 138 32.09 42.39 -31.76
C VAL A 138 32.23 41.75 -30.37
N PHE A 139 33.41 41.22 -30.06
CA PHE A 139 33.69 40.59 -28.77
C PHE A 139 33.65 41.55 -27.58
N GLU A 140 34.24 42.74 -27.71
CA GLU A 140 34.14 43.75 -26.66
C GLU A 140 32.71 44.26 -26.49
N LYS A 141 31.95 44.43 -27.59
CA LYS A 141 30.51 44.77 -27.50
C LYS A 141 29.71 43.72 -26.73
N SER A 142 29.97 42.43 -26.97
CA SER A 142 29.33 41.33 -26.21
C SER A 142 29.73 41.34 -24.73
N LYS A 143 30.97 41.72 -24.40
CA LYS A 143 31.43 41.86 -23.00
C LYS A 143 30.79 43.04 -22.30
N GLU A 144 30.62 44.17 -22.97
CA GLU A 144 29.88 45.33 -22.44
C GLU A 144 28.44 44.95 -22.13
N LEU A 145 27.77 44.28 -23.06
CA LEU A 145 26.41 43.81 -22.85
C LEU A 145 26.30 42.79 -21.70
N LEU A 146 27.28 41.89 -21.54
CA LEU A 146 27.33 40.99 -20.39
C LEU A 146 27.44 41.75 -19.05
N LYS A 147 28.23 42.84 -19.01
CA LYS A 147 28.32 43.69 -17.82
C LYS A 147 26.98 44.36 -17.53
N ASP A 148 26.29 44.84 -18.56
CA ASP A 148 24.96 45.45 -18.41
C ASP A 148 23.94 44.43 -17.90
N MET A 149 23.93 43.21 -18.44
CA MET A 149 23.10 42.11 -17.95
C MET A 149 23.40 41.74 -16.50
N THR A 150 24.68 41.69 -16.12
CA THR A 150 25.10 41.37 -14.74
C THR A 150 24.71 42.48 -13.76
N SER A 151 24.89 43.75 -14.16
CA SER A 151 24.47 44.92 -13.40
C SER A 151 22.94 44.96 -13.23
N PHE A 152 22.20 44.67 -14.30
CA PHE A 152 20.74 44.58 -14.27
C PHE A 152 20.27 43.44 -13.35
N LEU A 153 20.89 42.26 -13.45
CA LEU A 153 20.58 41.11 -12.60
C LEU A 153 20.72 41.47 -11.12
N THR A 154 21.88 42.04 -10.74
CA THR A 154 22.25 42.32 -9.34
C THR A 154 21.50 43.50 -8.72
N LYS A 155 21.06 44.49 -9.51
CA LYS A 155 20.44 45.73 -8.99
C LYS A 155 18.92 45.77 -9.15
N GLU A 156 18.42 45.37 -10.32
CA GLU A 156 17.02 45.58 -10.70
C GLU A 156 16.24 44.26 -10.63
N TYR A 157 16.76 43.18 -11.21
CA TYR A 157 16.05 41.90 -11.25
C TYR A 157 16.00 41.22 -9.86
N VAL A 158 17.05 41.29 -9.03
CA VAL A 158 16.99 40.71 -7.64
C VAL A 158 15.76 41.20 -6.87
N LYS A 159 15.31 42.44 -7.10
CA LYS A 159 14.14 43.00 -6.41
C LYS A 159 12.84 42.27 -6.76
N THR A 160 12.71 41.72 -7.96
CA THR A 160 11.50 40.99 -8.40
C THR A 160 11.59 39.49 -8.16
N LYS A 161 12.76 38.96 -7.77
CA LYS A 161 12.97 37.52 -7.51
C LYS A 161 11.94 36.95 -6.53
N THR A 162 11.80 37.58 -5.36
CA THR A 162 10.86 37.13 -4.32
C THR A 162 9.42 37.13 -4.82
N LEU A 163 9.07 38.05 -5.71
CA LEU A 163 7.74 38.13 -6.32
C LEU A 163 7.50 36.99 -7.33
N GLU A 164 8.50 36.65 -8.16
CA GLU A 164 8.43 35.49 -9.06
C GLU A 164 8.27 34.18 -8.30
N GLU A 165 9.10 33.98 -7.27
CA GLU A 165 9.00 32.82 -6.39
C GLU A 165 7.61 32.74 -5.74
N THR A 166 7.04 33.88 -5.38
CA THR A 166 5.69 33.96 -4.83
C THR A 166 4.63 33.56 -5.84
N PHE A 167 4.71 34.02 -7.10
CA PHE A 167 3.79 33.59 -8.15
C PHE A 167 3.89 32.09 -8.43
N GLN A 168 5.12 31.53 -8.46
CA GLN A 168 5.31 30.08 -8.60
C GLN A 168 4.71 29.31 -7.42
N LEU A 169 4.87 29.80 -6.19
CA LEU A 169 4.25 29.20 -5.01
C LEU A 169 2.72 29.26 -5.07
N ILE A 170 2.14 30.34 -5.60
CA ILE A 170 0.68 30.47 -5.78
C ILE A 170 0.17 29.49 -6.83
N ASP A 171 0.90 29.29 -7.93
CA ASP A 171 0.53 28.30 -8.95
C ASP A 171 0.61 26.87 -8.41
N ARG A 172 1.65 26.56 -7.61
CA ARG A 172 1.75 25.29 -6.87
C ARG A 172 0.64 25.13 -5.84
N LEU A 173 0.27 26.20 -5.14
CA LEU A 173 -0.85 26.19 -4.19
C LEU A 173 -2.16 25.83 -4.90
N ARG A 174 -2.38 26.36 -6.11
CA ARG A 174 -3.58 26.06 -6.91
C ARG A 174 -3.63 24.58 -7.30
N SER A 175 -2.54 24.04 -7.84
CA SER A 175 -2.49 22.62 -8.22
C SER A 175 -2.66 21.69 -7.01
N LEU A 176 -2.07 22.04 -5.87
CA LEU A 176 -2.27 21.30 -4.61
C LEU A 176 -3.72 21.36 -4.13
N LYS A 177 -4.40 22.50 -4.24
CA LYS A 177 -5.84 22.60 -3.89
C LYS A 177 -6.71 21.75 -4.83
N GLU A 178 -6.39 21.69 -6.12
CA GLU A 178 -7.08 20.79 -7.06
C GLU A 178 -6.84 19.31 -6.69
N GLN A 179 -5.60 18.91 -6.39
CA GLN A 179 -5.29 17.57 -5.89
C GLN A 179 -6.03 17.24 -4.58
N GLN A 180 -6.16 18.21 -3.68
CA GLN A 180 -6.90 18.02 -2.43
C GLN A 180 -8.40 17.76 -2.69
N THR A 181 -8.99 18.42 -3.69
CA THR A 181 -10.39 18.16 -4.07
C THR A 181 -10.58 16.78 -4.66
N THR A 182 -9.68 16.32 -5.52
CA THR A 182 -9.76 14.97 -6.11
C THR A 182 -9.56 13.89 -5.06
N LEU A 183 -8.62 14.06 -4.13
CA LEU A 183 -8.42 13.15 -2.99
C LEU A 183 -9.67 13.09 -2.09
N LYS A 184 -10.36 14.21 -1.87
CA LYS A 184 -11.60 14.26 -1.10
C LYS A 184 -12.72 13.46 -1.77
N GLU A 185 -12.85 13.56 -3.10
CA GLU A 185 -13.81 12.78 -3.87
C GLU A 185 -13.48 11.28 -3.86
N GLN A 186 -12.20 10.93 -3.99
CA GLN A 186 -11.73 9.54 -3.90
C GLN A 186 -12.01 8.94 -2.52
N LYS A 187 -11.77 9.70 -1.45
CA LYS A 187 -12.09 9.29 -0.08
C LYS A 187 -13.58 8.97 0.07
N LEU A 188 -14.45 9.86 -0.41
CA LEU A 188 -15.91 9.65 -0.33
C LEU A 188 -16.37 8.42 -1.15
N LYS A 189 -15.72 8.15 -2.29
CA LYS A 189 -15.98 6.92 -3.06
C LYS A 189 -15.56 5.66 -2.29
N ALA A 190 -14.39 5.66 -1.67
CA ALA A 190 -13.89 4.55 -0.86
C ALA A 190 -14.78 4.29 0.37
N GLU A 191 -15.20 5.35 1.07
CA GLU A 191 -16.14 5.27 2.21
C GLU A 191 -17.49 4.65 1.79
N ASN A 192 -18.03 5.07 0.65
CA ASN A 192 -19.28 4.51 0.11
C ASN A 192 -19.12 3.04 -0.29
N GLU A 193 -17.99 2.66 -0.91
CA GLU A 193 -17.73 1.28 -1.28
C GLU A 193 -17.59 0.40 -0.03
N LYS A 194 -16.87 0.88 0.99
CA LYS A 194 -16.76 0.21 2.29
C LYS A 194 -18.12 -0.04 2.91
N ALA A 195 -18.98 0.99 2.98
CA ALA A 195 -20.33 0.85 3.51
C ALA A 195 -21.17 -0.17 2.74
N ARG A 196 -21.01 -0.24 1.41
CA ARG A 196 -21.68 -1.25 0.59
C ARG A 196 -21.21 -2.67 0.92
N VAL A 197 -19.90 -2.88 1.01
CA VAL A 197 -19.31 -4.19 1.37
C VAL A 197 -19.71 -4.61 2.77
N GLU A 198 -19.72 -3.69 3.75
CA GLU A 198 -20.18 -3.97 5.11
C GLU A 198 -21.65 -4.40 5.15
N LYS A 199 -22.50 -3.75 4.34
CA LYS A 199 -23.90 -4.15 4.18
C LYS A 199 -24.02 -5.56 3.58
N GLU A 200 -23.27 -5.85 2.52
CA GLU A 200 -23.25 -7.18 1.88
C GLU A 200 -22.78 -8.28 2.86
N ILE A 201 -21.79 -7.99 3.71
CA ILE A 201 -21.33 -8.89 4.77
C ILE A 201 -22.45 -9.15 5.78
N ALA A 202 -23.11 -8.10 6.28
CA ALA A 202 -24.18 -8.23 7.26
C ALA A 202 -25.37 -9.04 6.72
N GLU A 203 -25.78 -8.79 5.48
CA GLU A 203 -26.83 -9.55 4.80
C GLU A 203 -26.45 -11.03 4.63
N THR A 204 -25.19 -11.33 4.28
CA THR A 204 -24.69 -12.70 4.13
C THR A 204 -24.65 -13.42 5.49
N GLN A 205 -24.21 -12.73 6.55
CA GLN A 205 -24.21 -13.26 7.91
C GLN A 205 -25.61 -13.55 8.42
N GLN A 206 -26.57 -12.67 8.13
CA GLN A 206 -27.98 -12.90 8.43
C GLN A 206 -28.50 -14.15 7.72
N LYS A 207 -28.25 -14.31 6.41
CA LYS A 207 -28.64 -15.50 5.64
C LYS A 207 -28.03 -16.78 6.23
N MET A 208 -26.76 -16.75 6.63
CA MET A 208 -26.13 -17.89 7.30
C MET A 208 -26.78 -18.22 8.64
N ALA A 209 -27.15 -17.21 9.44
CA ALA A 209 -27.84 -17.42 10.70
C ALA A 209 -29.24 -18.03 10.48
N GLU A 210 -29.97 -17.55 9.47
CA GLU A 210 -31.27 -18.10 9.11
C GLU A 210 -31.18 -19.55 8.64
N LEU A 211 -30.20 -19.91 7.81
CA LEU A 211 -29.97 -21.29 7.36
C LEU A 211 -29.55 -22.23 8.50
N LYS A 212 -28.84 -21.72 9.52
CA LYS A 212 -28.50 -22.51 10.71
C LYS A 212 -29.70 -22.73 11.64
N ASN A 213 -30.59 -21.75 11.72
CA ASN A 213 -31.73 -21.76 12.64
C ASN A 213 -32.99 -22.38 12.04
N LYS A 214 -33.12 -22.45 10.72
CA LYS A 214 -34.29 -23.02 10.02
C LYS A 214 -33.96 -24.40 9.44
N GLY A 215 -34.92 -25.31 9.49
CA GLY A 215 -34.91 -26.57 8.74
C GLY A 215 -34.16 -27.74 9.41
N ALA A 216 -33.82 -28.73 8.60
CA ALA A 216 -33.26 -30.02 9.02
C ALA A 216 -31.90 -29.91 9.75
N VAL A 217 -31.15 -28.81 9.57
CA VAL A 217 -29.88 -28.55 10.28
C VAL A 217 -30.10 -28.19 11.75
N SER A 218 -31.16 -27.43 12.08
CA SER A 218 -31.51 -27.14 13.47
C SER A 218 -31.96 -28.41 14.20
N GLN A 219 -32.77 -29.24 13.53
CA GLN A 219 -33.19 -30.54 14.03
C GLN A 219 -32.00 -31.50 14.23
N LEU A 220 -31.02 -31.48 13.32
CA LEU A 220 -29.79 -32.24 13.48
C LEU A 220 -28.99 -31.77 14.71
N ASN A 221 -28.85 -30.46 14.91
CA ASN A 221 -28.17 -29.91 16.09
C ASN A 221 -28.89 -30.28 17.40
N GLN A 222 -30.22 -30.24 17.41
CA GLN A 222 -31.02 -30.68 18.55
C GLN A 222 -30.86 -32.18 18.83
N THR A 223 -30.86 -33.01 17.78
CA THR A 223 -30.61 -34.45 17.89
C THR A 223 -29.20 -34.73 18.44
N ASN A 224 -28.18 -33.95 18.04
CA ASN A 224 -26.83 -34.07 18.60
C ASN A 224 -26.78 -33.69 20.08
N MET A 225 -27.51 -32.66 20.51
CA MET A 225 -27.63 -32.30 21.93
C MET A 225 -28.32 -33.41 22.74
N GLU A 226 -29.35 -34.05 22.19
CA GLU A 226 -30.01 -35.22 22.77
C GLU A 226 -29.03 -36.40 22.90
N ILE A 227 -28.22 -36.68 21.86
CA ILE A 227 -27.18 -37.71 21.87
C ILE A 227 -26.15 -37.45 22.96
N ASP A 228 -25.69 -36.21 23.12
CA ASP A 228 -24.74 -35.84 24.18
C ASP A 228 -25.33 -36.00 25.58
N ALA A 229 -26.61 -35.67 25.76
CA ALA A 229 -27.32 -35.90 27.02
C ALA A 229 -27.45 -37.39 27.33
N LEU A 230 -27.90 -38.19 26.35
CA LEU A 230 -28.00 -39.64 26.47
C LEU A 230 -26.63 -40.29 26.71
N SER A 231 -25.57 -39.78 26.08
CA SER A 231 -24.19 -40.26 26.30
C SER A 231 -23.74 -40.05 27.74
N LYS A 232 -24.10 -38.91 28.35
CA LYS A 232 -23.86 -38.66 29.79
C LYS A 232 -24.69 -39.59 30.68
N GLU A 233 -25.96 -39.83 30.34
CA GLU A 233 -26.84 -40.76 31.07
C GLU A 233 -26.32 -42.20 31.01
N VAL A 234 -25.89 -42.69 29.84
CA VAL A 234 -25.31 -44.04 29.67
C VAL A 234 -23.99 -44.16 30.45
N LYS A 235 -23.12 -43.15 30.39
CA LYS A 235 -21.89 -43.11 31.19
C LYS A 235 -22.18 -43.19 32.68
N HIS A 236 -23.21 -42.49 33.15
CA HIS A 236 -23.60 -42.50 34.56
C HIS A 236 -24.19 -43.86 34.96
N ALA A 237 -25.08 -44.45 34.15
CA ALA A 237 -25.68 -45.75 34.40
C ALA A 237 -24.64 -46.88 34.48
N LEU A 238 -23.57 -46.80 33.66
CA LEU A 238 -22.50 -47.80 33.64
C LEU A 238 -21.32 -47.47 34.55
N GLN A 239 -21.32 -46.32 35.25
CA GLN A 239 -20.17 -45.83 36.03
C GLN A 239 -19.65 -46.83 37.08
N HIS A 240 -20.55 -47.57 37.73
CA HIS A 240 -20.19 -48.57 38.73
C HIS A 240 -19.64 -49.87 38.10
N LEU A 241 -19.87 -50.09 36.81
CA LEU A 241 -19.39 -51.24 36.04
C LEU A 241 -18.04 -50.99 35.36
N TRP A 242 -17.59 -49.74 35.24
CA TRP A 242 -16.30 -49.39 34.65
C TRP A 242 -15.11 -50.14 35.27
N LYS A 243 -14.99 -50.17 36.61
CA LYS A 243 -13.89 -50.89 37.28
C LYS A 243 -13.99 -52.41 37.14
N PRO A 244 -15.17 -53.04 37.31
CA PRO A 244 -15.39 -54.43 36.95
C PRO A 244 -15.00 -54.75 35.51
N PHE A 245 -15.39 -53.92 34.54
CA PHE A 245 -15.09 -54.10 33.12
C PHE A 245 -13.61 -54.01 32.80
N ILE A 246 -12.88 -53.02 33.35
CA ILE A 246 -11.42 -52.92 33.18
C ILE A 246 -10.71 -54.17 33.73
N LYS A 247 -11.16 -54.69 34.89
CA LYS A 247 -10.56 -55.89 35.48
C LYS A 247 -10.93 -57.17 34.73
N LEU A 248 -12.14 -57.25 34.22
CA LEU A 248 -12.60 -58.36 33.40
C LEU A 248 -11.82 -58.41 32.07
N GLN A 249 -11.55 -57.26 31.46
CA GLN A 249 -10.72 -57.11 30.27
C GLN A 249 -9.24 -57.47 30.55
N ALA A 250 -8.70 -57.04 31.69
CA ALA A 250 -7.34 -57.41 32.08
C ALA A 250 -7.19 -58.93 32.25
N LEU A 251 -8.18 -59.59 32.85
CA LEU A 251 -8.20 -61.05 33.01
C LEU A 251 -8.35 -61.80 31.68
N SER A 252 -9.09 -61.25 30.70
CA SER A 252 -9.22 -61.85 29.37
C SER A 252 -7.95 -61.74 28.53
N LEU A 253 -7.17 -60.67 28.70
CA LEU A 253 -5.94 -60.43 27.93
C LEU A 253 -4.72 -61.20 28.46
N HIS A 254 -4.69 -61.54 29.76
CA HIS A 254 -3.52 -62.15 30.43
C HIS A 254 -3.69 -63.66 30.68
N GLY A 255 -4.60 -64.33 29.97
CA GLY A 255 -4.76 -65.80 30.02
C GLY A 255 -5.39 -66.35 31.32
N GLY A 256 -5.98 -65.49 32.16
CA GLY A 256 -6.46 -65.85 33.50
C GLY A 256 -7.86 -66.48 33.58
N GLY A 257 -8.44 -66.92 32.45
CA GLY A 257 -9.73 -67.62 32.44
C GLY A 257 -10.95 -66.74 32.74
N SER A 258 -11.10 -65.59 32.05
CA SER A 258 -12.32 -64.77 32.16
C SER A 258 -13.58 -65.46 31.61
N GLY A 259 -13.43 -66.52 30.81
CA GLY A 259 -14.53 -67.22 30.15
C GLY A 259 -15.26 -66.39 29.09
N LEU A 260 -14.68 -65.26 28.67
CA LEU A 260 -15.24 -64.41 27.62
C LEU A 260 -14.85 -64.91 26.23
N THR A 261 -15.79 -64.87 25.28
CA THR A 261 -15.53 -65.11 23.86
C THR A 261 -14.83 -63.90 23.23
N GLN A 262 -14.23 -64.07 22.05
CA GLN A 262 -13.56 -62.99 21.34
C GLN A 262 -14.52 -61.83 21.01
N GLU A 263 -15.79 -62.13 20.73
CA GLU A 263 -16.85 -61.16 20.46
C GLU A 263 -17.22 -60.36 21.72
N GLU A 264 -17.34 -61.03 22.86
CA GLU A 264 -17.62 -60.37 24.15
C GLU A 264 -16.46 -59.47 24.59
N VAL A 265 -15.20 -59.88 24.37
CA VAL A 265 -14.02 -59.04 24.68
C VAL A 265 -13.99 -57.79 23.80
N LYS A 266 -14.33 -57.91 22.51
CA LYS A 266 -14.42 -56.78 21.60
C LYS A 266 -15.54 -55.82 22.03
N LYS A 267 -16.71 -56.33 22.39
CA LYS A 267 -17.85 -55.52 22.84
C LYS A 267 -17.57 -54.84 24.18
N LEU A 268 -16.90 -55.52 25.10
CA LEU A 268 -16.43 -54.94 26.37
C LEU A 268 -15.47 -53.75 26.14
N GLY A 269 -14.56 -53.87 25.16
CA GLY A 269 -13.70 -52.76 24.73
C GLY A 269 -14.50 -51.56 24.23
N GLN A 270 -15.50 -51.79 23.37
CA GLN A 270 -16.38 -50.74 22.86
C GLN A 270 -17.13 -50.02 23.98
N TYR A 271 -17.62 -50.74 25.00
CA TYR A 271 -18.28 -50.15 26.17
C TYR A 271 -17.35 -49.31 27.06
N LEU A 272 -16.04 -49.57 27.03
CA LEU A 272 -15.05 -48.76 27.76
C LEU A 272 -14.63 -47.50 26.99
N GLU A 273 -14.59 -47.56 25.66
CA GLU A 273 -14.25 -46.43 24.79
C GLU A 273 -15.44 -45.47 24.59
N ASN A 274 -16.57 -45.99 24.08
CA ASN A 274 -17.77 -45.22 23.84
C ASN A 274 -19.03 -45.99 24.30
N PRO A 275 -19.41 -45.85 25.58
CA PRO A 275 -20.56 -46.56 26.15
C PRO A 275 -21.88 -46.34 25.40
N PHE A 276 -22.06 -45.14 24.83
CA PHE A 276 -23.27 -44.76 24.09
C PHE A 276 -23.38 -45.52 22.76
N GLU A 277 -22.34 -45.44 21.91
CA GLU A 277 -22.30 -46.15 20.63
C GLU A 277 -22.31 -47.67 20.83
N ALA A 278 -21.66 -48.17 21.89
CA ALA A 278 -21.65 -49.59 22.22
C ALA A 278 -23.07 -50.09 22.57
N LEU A 279 -23.84 -49.34 23.36
CA LEU A 279 -25.21 -49.69 23.73
C LEU A 279 -26.17 -49.62 22.53
N ALA A 280 -26.02 -48.60 21.69
CA ALA A 280 -26.90 -48.39 20.54
C ALA A 280 -26.61 -49.32 19.35
N SER A 281 -25.41 -49.91 19.28
CA SER A 281 -25.03 -50.86 18.22
C SER A 281 -25.35 -52.32 18.56
N GLU A 282 -25.92 -52.59 19.73
CA GLU A 282 -26.23 -53.94 20.18
C GLU A 282 -27.68 -54.36 19.86
N GLU A 283 -27.90 -55.66 19.72
CA GLU A 283 -29.24 -56.21 19.49
C GLU A 283 -30.22 -55.81 20.60
N PRO A 284 -31.53 -55.73 20.29
CA PRO A 284 -32.56 -55.47 21.30
C PRO A 284 -32.41 -56.48 22.43
N SER A 285 -32.36 -55.99 23.68
CA SER A 285 -32.05 -56.74 24.92
C SER A 285 -30.58 -56.82 25.36
N TYR A 286 -29.66 -56.22 24.60
CA TYR A 286 -28.22 -56.11 24.96
C TYR A 286 -27.64 -57.47 25.39
N SER A 287 -27.83 -58.48 24.52
CA SER A 287 -27.54 -59.89 24.77
C SER A 287 -26.07 -60.17 25.13
N LEU A 288 -25.12 -59.51 24.47
CA LEU A 288 -23.69 -59.64 24.74
C LEU A 288 -23.32 -58.95 26.06
N LEU A 289 -23.87 -57.77 26.34
CA LEU A 289 -23.70 -57.08 27.61
C LEU A 289 -24.25 -57.93 28.76
N ARG A 290 -25.41 -58.59 28.61
CA ARG A 290 -25.96 -59.50 29.62
C ARG A 290 -25.02 -60.67 29.90
N GLN A 291 -24.47 -61.30 28.85
CA GLN A 291 -23.53 -62.41 29.00
C GLN A 291 -22.24 -61.97 29.71
N ILE A 292 -21.71 -60.80 29.35
CA ILE A 292 -20.56 -60.18 30.02
C ILE A 292 -20.88 -59.91 31.51
N LEU A 293 -22.04 -59.34 31.82
CA LEU A 293 -22.46 -59.03 33.19
C LEU A 293 -22.70 -60.30 34.03
N GLN A 294 -23.28 -61.35 33.45
CA GLN A 294 -23.46 -62.65 34.12
C GLN A 294 -22.11 -63.31 34.45
N LYS A 295 -21.15 -63.28 33.52
CA LYS A 295 -19.79 -63.79 33.74
C LYS A 295 -19.03 -62.94 34.75
N ALA A 296 -19.19 -61.61 34.70
CA ALA A 296 -18.65 -60.71 35.71
C ALA A 296 -19.22 -61.00 37.11
N SER A 297 -20.53 -61.22 37.22
CA SER A 297 -21.21 -61.57 38.48
C SER A 297 -20.69 -62.88 39.07
N ARG A 298 -20.49 -63.92 38.24
CA ARG A 298 -19.91 -65.20 38.67
C ARG A 298 -18.48 -65.04 39.18
N LEU A 299 -17.65 -64.28 38.45
CA LEU A 299 -16.25 -64.04 38.83
C LEU A 299 -16.11 -63.13 40.07
N MET A 300 -17.11 -62.29 40.33
CA MET A 300 -17.22 -61.54 41.58
C MET A 300 -17.59 -62.46 42.75
N ALA A 301 -18.59 -63.33 42.58
CA ALA A 301 -18.97 -64.33 43.59
C ALA A 301 -17.83 -65.29 43.95
N ASP A 302 -17.06 -65.72 42.95
CA ASP A 302 -15.87 -66.58 43.10
C ASP A 302 -14.65 -65.86 43.73
N LYS A 303 -14.76 -64.57 44.07
CA LYS A 303 -13.68 -63.68 44.54
C LYS A 303 -12.45 -63.59 43.61
N LYS A 304 -12.58 -64.01 42.34
CA LYS A 304 -11.52 -63.94 41.33
C LYS A 304 -11.29 -62.51 40.82
N LEU A 305 -12.33 -61.67 40.81
CA LEU A 305 -12.21 -60.23 40.57
C LEU A 305 -11.81 -59.52 41.87
N LYS A 306 -10.52 -59.17 42.01
CA LYS A 306 -9.98 -58.44 43.19
C LYS A 306 -10.55 -57.02 43.32
N LEU A 307 -11.82 -56.83 43.69
CA LEU A 307 -12.49 -55.52 43.88
C LEU A 307 -12.61 -55.15 45.37
N LYS A 308 -12.71 -53.85 45.68
CA LYS A 308 -13.02 -53.38 47.04
C LYS A 308 -14.50 -53.71 47.38
N PRO A 309 -14.84 -54.11 48.61
CA PRO A 309 -16.18 -54.58 48.97
C PRO A 309 -17.31 -53.56 48.65
N ASP A 310 -17.10 -52.27 48.90
CA ASP A 310 -18.08 -51.22 48.56
C ASP A 310 -18.34 -51.10 47.04
N LYS A 311 -17.30 -51.29 46.21
CA LYS A 311 -17.44 -51.23 44.74
C LYS A 311 -18.04 -52.51 44.17
N MET A 312 -17.79 -53.64 44.81
CA MET A 312 -18.37 -54.92 44.46
C MET A 312 -19.88 -54.92 44.74
N ARG A 313 -20.31 -54.44 45.91
CA ARG A 313 -21.73 -54.31 46.26
C ARG A 313 -22.50 -53.41 45.29
N LYS A 314 -21.93 -52.25 44.94
CA LYS A 314 -22.55 -51.30 43.98
C LYS A 314 -22.58 -51.86 42.56
N ALA A 315 -21.55 -52.59 42.14
CA ALA A 315 -21.53 -53.25 40.83
C ALA A 315 -22.55 -54.41 40.76
N GLU A 316 -22.66 -55.23 41.81
CA GLU A 316 -23.67 -56.30 41.90
C GLU A 316 -25.10 -55.75 41.88
N GLN A 317 -25.35 -54.64 42.59
CA GLN A 317 -26.65 -53.98 42.56
C GLN A 317 -27.01 -53.50 41.14
N VAL A 318 -26.07 -52.85 40.45
CA VAL A 318 -26.28 -52.39 39.06
C VAL A 318 -26.42 -53.58 38.09
N ILE A 319 -25.65 -54.66 38.28
CA ILE A 319 -25.79 -55.89 37.48
C ILE A 319 -27.18 -56.52 37.67
N ASN A 320 -27.65 -56.62 38.90
CA ASN A 320 -28.98 -57.17 39.19
C ASN A 320 -30.09 -56.31 38.59
N GLN A 321 -29.97 -54.98 38.67
CA GLN A 321 -30.92 -54.05 38.03
C GLN A 321 -30.93 -54.21 36.49
N ILE A 322 -29.77 -54.42 35.87
CA ILE A 322 -29.67 -54.59 34.41
C ILE A 322 -30.19 -55.96 33.95
N LEU A 323 -29.88 -57.02 34.70
CA LEU A 323 -30.22 -58.41 34.34
C LEU A 323 -31.68 -58.76 34.66
N ASN A 324 -32.23 -58.27 35.77
CA ASN A 324 -33.55 -58.67 36.27
C ASN A 324 -34.64 -57.61 36.03
N GLU A 325 -34.31 -56.32 36.13
CA GLU A 325 -35.28 -55.21 35.99
C GLU A 325 -35.25 -54.55 34.61
N ASN A 326 -34.37 -55.02 33.71
CA ASN A 326 -34.20 -54.48 32.36
C ASN A 326 -33.98 -52.96 32.32
N SER A 327 -33.29 -52.40 33.32
CA SER A 327 -33.17 -50.95 33.55
C SER A 327 -32.54 -50.18 32.39
N LEU A 328 -31.79 -50.85 31.50
CA LEU A 328 -31.16 -50.25 30.32
C LEU A 328 -32.00 -50.31 29.04
N THR A 329 -33.13 -51.02 29.00
CA THR A 329 -33.90 -51.22 27.76
C THR A 329 -34.47 -49.90 27.22
N ASN A 330 -35.03 -49.05 28.09
CA ASN A 330 -35.54 -47.73 27.70
C ASN A 330 -34.40 -46.82 27.21
N LEU A 331 -33.26 -46.86 27.89
CA LEU A 331 -32.08 -46.07 27.51
C LEU A 331 -31.48 -46.55 26.18
N GLN A 332 -31.40 -47.86 25.96
CA GLN A 332 -30.97 -48.46 24.70
C GLN A 332 -31.89 -48.03 23.57
N GLN A 333 -33.20 -48.13 23.75
CA GLN A 333 -34.18 -47.72 22.74
C GLN A 333 -34.02 -46.24 22.37
N LYS A 334 -33.91 -45.34 23.36
CA LYS A 334 -33.65 -43.91 23.13
C LYS A 334 -32.34 -43.67 22.39
N CYS A 335 -31.27 -44.39 22.71
CA CYS A 335 -29.98 -44.27 22.01
C CYS A 335 -30.08 -44.74 20.55
N VAL A 336 -30.76 -45.86 20.29
CA VAL A 336 -30.99 -46.38 18.93
C VAL A 336 -31.85 -45.41 18.11
N GLU A 337 -32.92 -44.87 18.70
CA GLU A 337 -33.80 -43.89 18.05
C GLU A 337 -33.05 -42.58 17.76
N ALA A 338 -32.19 -42.11 18.68
CA ALA A 338 -31.41 -40.90 18.48
C ALA A 338 -30.37 -41.07 17.35
N ILE A 339 -29.66 -42.21 17.30
CA ILE A 339 -28.69 -42.49 16.22
C ILE A 339 -29.39 -42.69 14.88
N THR A 340 -30.54 -43.34 14.84
CA THR A 340 -31.29 -43.52 13.58
C THR A 340 -31.81 -42.18 13.06
N ARG A 341 -32.34 -41.32 13.94
CA ARG A 341 -32.71 -39.94 13.61
C ARG A 341 -31.52 -39.10 13.12
N GLU A 342 -30.38 -39.15 13.81
CA GLU A 342 -29.16 -38.45 13.41
C GLU A 342 -28.68 -38.91 12.02
N ARG A 343 -28.68 -40.22 11.76
CA ARG A 343 -28.30 -40.78 10.46
C ARG A 343 -29.24 -40.32 9.35
N GLN A 344 -30.56 -40.39 9.57
CA GLN A 344 -31.56 -39.95 8.59
C GLN A 344 -31.45 -38.46 8.28
N LEU A 345 -31.30 -37.62 9.31
CA LEU A 345 -31.11 -36.19 9.14
C LEU A 345 -29.79 -35.88 8.45
N SER A 346 -28.70 -36.58 8.81
CA SER A 346 -27.38 -36.36 8.22
C SER A 346 -27.27 -36.80 6.76
N THR A 347 -28.01 -37.83 6.33
CA THR A 347 -28.04 -38.29 4.93
C THR A 347 -29.12 -37.62 4.10
N SER A 348 -29.99 -36.81 4.72
CA SER A 348 -31.01 -36.07 3.98
C SER A 348 -30.39 -35.11 2.96
N ALA A 349 -30.99 -35.05 1.77
CA ALA A 349 -30.56 -34.13 0.72
C ALA A 349 -30.62 -32.67 1.20
N GLU A 350 -31.62 -32.31 1.99
CA GLU A 350 -31.80 -30.96 2.54
C GLU A 350 -30.64 -30.54 3.46
N VAL A 351 -30.13 -31.42 4.34
CA VAL A 351 -28.99 -31.11 5.21
C VAL A 351 -27.69 -31.00 4.42
N THR A 352 -27.48 -31.85 3.41
CA THR A 352 -26.27 -31.79 2.59
C THR A 352 -26.25 -30.54 1.71
N GLU A 353 -27.38 -30.16 1.13
CA GLU A 353 -27.56 -28.90 0.39
C GLU A 353 -27.36 -27.69 1.30
N THR A 354 -28.00 -27.65 2.47
CA THR A 354 -27.85 -26.54 3.43
C THR A 354 -26.40 -26.41 3.91
N LYS A 355 -25.69 -27.52 4.15
CA LYS A 355 -24.26 -27.50 4.51
C LYS A 355 -23.38 -26.99 3.36
N SER A 356 -23.69 -27.36 2.12
CA SER A 356 -23.01 -26.86 0.93
C SER A 356 -23.22 -25.34 0.78
N ASP A 357 -24.44 -24.87 0.91
CA ASP A 357 -24.77 -23.44 0.82
C ASP A 357 -24.15 -22.62 1.95
N LEU A 358 -24.14 -23.15 3.19
CA LEU A 358 -23.41 -22.53 4.30
C LEU A 358 -21.91 -22.41 3.99
N SER A 359 -21.31 -23.44 3.39
CA SER A 359 -19.90 -23.42 3.01
C SER A 359 -19.63 -22.37 1.92
N ARG A 360 -20.52 -22.25 0.92
CA ARG A 360 -20.44 -21.23 -0.13
C ARG A 360 -20.59 -19.82 0.43
N LEU A 361 -21.55 -19.59 1.33
CA LEU A 361 -21.75 -18.29 1.99
C LEU A 361 -20.58 -17.93 2.90
N GLN A 362 -19.96 -18.90 3.58
CA GLN A 362 -18.74 -18.68 4.36
C GLN A 362 -17.56 -18.27 3.47
N GLU A 363 -17.37 -18.94 2.34
CA GLU A 363 -16.32 -18.57 1.39
C GLU A 363 -16.56 -17.17 0.80
N PHE A 364 -17.81 -16.86 0.46
CA PHE A 364 -18.20 -15.53 -0.01
C PHE A 364 -17.96 -14.45 1.05
N THR A 365 -18.30 -14.72 2.31
CA THR A 365 -18.03 -13.80 3.43
C THR A 365 -16.53 -13.53 3.59
N LYS A 366 -15.68 -14.57 3.52
CA LYS A 366 -14.22 -14.40 3.56
C LYS A 366 -13.71 -13.53 2.40
N LYS A 367 -14.24 -13.71 1.19
CA LYS A 367 -13.89 -12.88 0.02
C LYS A 367 -14.29 -11.41 0.24
N LEU A 368 -15.47 -11.16 0.81
CA LEU A 368 -15.90 -9.80 1.15
C LEU A 368 -15.06 -9.17 2.27
N GLU A 369 -14.65 -9.93 3.28
CA GLU A 369 -13.74 -9.45 4.33
C GLU A 369 -12.37 -9.06 3.77
N ILE A 370 -11.80 -9.86 2.86
CA ILE A 370 -10.55 -9.51 2.15
C ILE A 370 -10.73 -8.23 1.33
N ARG A 371 -11.87 -8.07 0.64
CA ARG A 371 -12.16 -6.85 -0.10
C ARG A 371 -12.28 -5.65 0.83
N LYS A 372 -12.94 -5.81 1.98
CA LYS A 372 -13.06 -4.75 3.00
C LYS A 372 -11.68 -4.29 3.48
N THR A 373 -10.78 -5.20 3.83
CA THR A 373 -9.44 -4.82 4.30
C THR A 373 -8.62 -4.14 3.20
N SER A 374 -8.78 -4.52 1.94
CA SER A 374 -8.20 -3.82 0.79
C SER A 374 -8.69 -2.37 0.72
N ILE A 375 -10.01 -2.16 0.77
CA ILE A 375 -10.62 -0.81 0.73
C ILE A 375 -10.16 0.02 1.94
N GLU A 376 -10.07 -0.57 3.13
CA GLU A 376 -9.57 0.12 4.33
C GLU A 376 -8.09 0.54 4.18
N SER A 377 -7.28 -0.29 3.54
CA SER A 377 -5.89 0.08 3.24
C SER A 377 -5.82 1.24 2.25
N GLU A 378 -6.64 1.22 1.19
CA GLU A 378 -6.74 2.31 0.21
C GLU A 378 -7.22 3.61 0.88
N GLU A 379 -8.28 3.55 1.69
CA GLU A 379 -8.81 4.69 2.46
C GLU A 379 -7.72 5.33 3.33
N ASN A 380 -6.93 4.51 4.02
CA ASN A 380 -5.81 4.99 4.83
C ASN A 380 -4.73 5.68 4.00
N THR A 381 -4.38 5.14 2.83
CA THR A 381 -3.40 5.79 1.93
C THR A 381 -3.92 7.12 1.38
N ILE A 382 -5.21 7.19 1.02
CA ILE A 382 -5.86 8.42 0.55
C ILE A 382 -5.87 9.46 1.68
N LYS A 383 -6.16 9.04 2.91
CA LYS A 383 -6.15 9.91 4.10
C LYS A 383 -4.76 10.47 4.37
N GLN A 384 -3.72 9.64 4.33
CA GLN A 384 -2.34 10.10 4.49
C GLN A 384 -1.95 11.10 3.39
N ALA A 385 -2.26 10.78 2.13
CA ALA A 385 -2.00 11.69 1.00
C ALA A 385 -2.76 13.02 1.14
N TYR A 386 -3.98 13.00 1.67
CA TYR A 386 -4.77 14.20 1.95
C TYR A 386 -4.14 15.06 3.05
N ASP A 387 -3.72 14.44 4.15
CA ASP A 387 -3.09 15.13 5.29
C ASP A 387 -1.74 15.76 4.87
N ASP A 388 -0.93 15.02 4.11
CA ASP A 388 0.33 15.52 3.54
C ASP A 388 0.11 16.69 2.59
N THR A 389 -0.90 16.59 1.71
CA THR A 389 -1.25 17.67 0.78
C THR A 389 -1.72 18.90 1.54
N SER A 390 -2.50 18.71 2.62
CA SER A 390 -2.96 19.79 3.49
C SER A 390 -1.81 20.49 4.21
N ALA A 391 -0.84 19.73 4.73
CA ALA A 391 0.37 20.28 5.35
C ALA A 391 1.22 21.07 4.35
N LYS A 392 1.38 20.57 3.12
CA LYS A 392 2.06 21.28 2.02
C LYS A 392 1.36 22.59 1.67
N ILE A 393 0.04 22.58 1.55
CA ILE A 393 -0.78 23.79 1.32
C ILE A 393 -0.52 24.81 2.42
N GLN A 394 -0.55 24.41 3.69
CA GLN A 394 -0.35 25.32 4.81
C GLN A 394 1.07 25.93 4.83
N THR A 395 2.08 25.12 4.47
CA THR A 395 3.46 25.59 4.31
C THR A 395 3.58 26.61 3.19
N HIS A 396 2.96 26.35 2.03
CA HIS A 396 2.98 27.26 0.88
C HIS A 396 2.24 28.56 1.20
N LYS A 397 1.08 28.51 1.87
CA LYS A 397 0.37 29.71 2.36
C LYS A 397 1.27 30.56 3.25
N SER A 398 1.85 29.95 4.27
CA SER A 398 2.73 30.66 5.22
C SER A 398 3.93 31.29 4.52
N GLN A 399 4.49 30.63 3.51
CA GLN A 399 5.60 31.16 2.73
C GLN A 399 5.16 32.33 1.83
N ILE A 400 4.00 32.23 1.17
CA ILE A 400 3.43 33.32 0.36
C ILE A 400 3.15 34.53 1.27
N GLU A 401 2.54 34.33 2.44
CA GLU A 401 2.28 35.42 3.40
C GLU A 401 3.56 36.12 3.86
N LYS A 402 4.62 35.35 4.17
CA LYS A 402 5.94 35.88 4.50
C LYS A 402 6.55 36.68 3.35
N ASN A 403 6.45 36.19 2.13
CA ASN A 403 7.00 36.87 0.95
C ASN A 403 6.21 38.15 0.62
N ILE A 404 4.89 38.14 0.79
CA ILE A 404 4.06 39.35 0.62
C ILE A 404 4.41 40.38 1.69
N LEU A 405 4.59 39.95 2.94
CA LEU A 405 5.01 40.84 4.03
C LEU A 405 6.38 41.45 3.75
N SER A 406 7.35 40.65 3.30
CA SER A 406 8.70 41.17 3.00
C SER A 406 8.72 42.12 1.80
N PHE A 407 7.88 41.88 0.79
CA PHE A 407 7.86 42.66 -0.45
C PHE A 407 6.98 43.92 -0.36
N MET A 408 5.80 43.83 0.27
CA MET A 408 4.81 44.91 0.31
C MET A 408 4.67 45.56 1.69
N ASN A 409 5.37 45.05 2.71
CA ASN A 409 5.23 45.48 4.12
C ASN A 409 3.77 45.45 4.63
N ARG A 410 2.99 44.49 4.11
CA ARG A 410 1.57 44.30 4.45
C ARG A 410 1.33 42.88 4.96
N LYS A 411 0.51 42.76 6.00
CA LYS A 411 0.13 41.46 6.56
C LYS A 411 -1.08 40.93 5.81
N VAL A 412 -0.91 39.75 5.20
CA VAL A 412 -1.96 39.03 4.46
C VAL A 412 -2.19 37.68 5.11
N LEU A 413 -3.44 37.22 5.11
CA LEU A 413 -3.83 35.85 5.47
C LEU A 413 -4.51 35.18 4.28
N ILE A 414 -4.07 33.98 3.90
CA ILE A 414 -4.58 33.25 2.74
C ILE A 414 -5.56 32.16 3.18
N GLU A 415 -6.82 32.30 2.77
CA GLU A 415 -7.89 31.34 3.06
C GLU A 415 -7.93 30.16 2.07
#